data_AF-A0A931R0H7-F1
#
_entry.id   AF-A0A931R0H7-F1
#
_cell.length_a   1.000
_cell.length_b   1.000
_cell.length_c   1.000
_cell.angle_alpha   90.00
_cell.angle_beta   90.00
_cell.angle_gamma   90.00
#
_symmetry.space_group_name_H-M   'P 1'
#
loop_
_entity.id
_entity.type
_entity.pdbx_description
1 polymer ?
#
loop_
_entity_poly.entity_id
_entity_poly.type
_entity_poly.pdbx_seq_one_letter_code
_entity_poly.pdbx_strand_id
1 'polypeptide(L)'
;MTAVNLQNKKRSAYSAADLAKLYASLDDYWNKSRDLESETVNDLEKHLWLANGAAATVSIGYIQAKTMVPVWQYLGAWAFVAGILLLLVMKFVSSLNSSRDRYRFQDAKSRFDADEVTDHVFHTVYDRTFRVLKGSYLVLQWGAGLAFIAGAILTLIGVGCAV
;
A
#
# COMPACT_ATOMS: atom_id res chain seq x y z
N MET A 1 15.88 -3.27 -10.47
CA MET A 1 15.88 -4.65 -9.96
C MET A 1 17.30 -5.17 -10.05
N THR A 2 18.00 -5.27 -8.93
CA THR A 2 19.24 -6.04 -8.84
C THR A 2 18.83 -7.51 -8.91
N ALA A 3 19.12 -8.16 -10.03
CA ALA A 3 18.70 -9.53 -10.26
C ALA A 3 19.39 -10.44 -9.24
N VAL A 4 18.61 -11.14 -8.42
CA VAL A 4 19.11 -12.24 -7.60
C VAL A 4 19.66 -13.27 -8.59
N ASN A 5 20.96 -13.50 -8.60
CA ASN A 5 21.58 -14.47 -9.50
C ASN A 5 21.35 -15.88 -8.97
N LEU A 6 20.15 -16.40 -9.22
CA LEU A 6 19.73 -17.73 -8.81
C LEU A 6 20.39 -18.78 -9.72
N GLN A 7 21.03 -19.78 -9.12
CA GLN A 7 21.82 -20.81 -9.81
C GLN A 7 21.21 -22.21 -9.73
N ASN A 8 20.02 -22.36 -9.14
CA ASN A 8 19.36 -23.63 -8.88
C ASN A 8 20.26 -24.61 -8.09
N LYS A 9 20.82 -24.10 -7.00
CA LYS A 9 21.76 -24.83 -6.14
C LYS A 9 21.20 -24.94 -4.73
N LYS A 10 21.49 -26.06 -4.10
CA LYS A 10 21.30 -26.25 -2.66
C LYS A 10 22.36 -25.46 -1.89
N ARG A 11 22.09 -25.11 -0.64
CA ARG A 11 23.01 -24.34 0.21
C ARG A 11 24.39 -24.99 0.29
N SER A 12 24.45 -26.31 0.43
CA SER A 12 25.70 -27.09 0.50
C SER A 12 26.58 -26.98 -0.75
N ALA A 13 26.00 -26.64 -1.90
CA ALA A 13 26.72 -26.47 -3.16
C ALA A 13 27.29 -25.06 -3.38
N TYR A 14 27.03 -24.12 -2.46
CA TYR A 14 27.59 -22.76 -2.52
C TYR A 14 28.95 -22.68 -1.85
N SER A 15 29.88 -21.97 -2.50
CA SER A 15 31.07 -21.46 -1.84
C SER A 15 30.66 -20.39 -0.81
N ALA A 16 31.47 -20.18 0.23
CA ALA A 16 31.19 -19.14 1.23
C ALA A 16 31.05 -17.73 0.61
N ALA A 17 31.83 -17.44 -0.44
CA ALA A 17 31.79 -16.17 -1.16
C ALA A 17 30.50 -16.00 -1.99
N ASP A 18 30.02 -17.07 -2.63
CA ASP A 18 28.79 -17.03 -3.43
C ASP A 18 27.54 -17.02 -2.54
N LEU A 19 27.58 -17.73 -1.41
CA LEU A 19 26.53 -17.68 -0.40
C LEU A 19 26.38 -16.26 0.18
N ALA A 20 27.50 -15.58 0.45
CA ALA A 20 27.47 -14.20 0.93
C ALA A 20 26.84 -13.23 -0.08
N LYS A 21 27.14 -13.39 -1.38
CA LYS A 21 26.50 -12.61 -2.45
C LYS A 21 25.00 -12.89 -2.56
N LEU A 22 24.61 -14.16 -2.45
CA LEU A 22 23.20 -14.57 -2.45
C LEU A 22 22.45 -13.94 -1.27
N TYR A 23 22.99 -14.04 -0.05
CA TYR A 23 22.39 -13.42 1.12
C TYR A 23 22.34 -11.90 1.03
N ALA A 24 23.37 -11.24 0.50
CA ALA A 24 23.34 -9.79 0.28
C ALA A 24 22.20 -9.38 -0.67
N SER A 25 21.96 -10.14 -1.74
CA SER A 25 20.85 -9.89 -2.66
C SER A 25 19.48 -10.17 -2.04
N LEU A 26 19.38 -11.18 -1.18
CA LEU A 26 18.16 -11.51 -0.45
C LEU A 26 17.86 -10.49 0.65
N ASP A 27 18.89 -9.94 1.29
CA ASP A 27 18.76 -8.89 2.31
C ASP A 27 18.33 -7.56 1.68
N ASP A 28 18.86 -7.21 0.50
CA ASP A 28 18.37 -6.07 -0.29
C ASP A 28 16.88 -6.20 -0.64
N TYR A 29 16.42 -7.41 -0.99
CA TYR A 29 14.99 -7.66 -1.21
C TYR A 29 14.16 -7.51 0.06
N TRP A 30 14.64 -8.07 1.16
CA TRP A 30 14.00 -7.97 2.47
C TRP A 30 13.90 -6.51 2.96
N ASN A 31 14.97 -5.74 2.82
CA ASN A 31 15.00 -4.34 3.19
C ASN A 31 14.04 -3.52 2.33
N LYS A 32 13.97 -3.76 1.02
CA LYS A 32 12.95 -3.14 0.14
C LYS A 32 11.52 -3.48 0.55
N SER A 33 11.27 -4.72 0.98
CA SER A 33 9.95 -5.10 1.52
C SER A 33 9.61 -4.32 2.79
N ARG A 34 10.60 -4.10 3.67
CA ARG A 34 10.43 -3.29 4.88
C ARG A 34 10.24 -1.81 4.60
N ASP A 35 10.93 -1.26 3.61
CA ASP A 35 10.77 0.13 3.20
C ASP A 35 9.35 0.38 2.70
N LEU A 36 8.76 -0.55 1.94
CA LEU A 36 7.36 -0.45 1.53
C LEU A 36 6.37 -0.59 2.69
N GLU A 37 6.67 -1.45 3.66
CA GLU A 37 5.88 -1.53 4.89
C GLU A 37 5.93 -0.20 5.65
N SER A 38 7.11 0.44 5.72
CA SER A 38 7.32 1.75 6.33
C SER A 38 6.61 2.87 5.56
N GLU A 39 6.70 2.89 4.23
CA GLU A 39 5.94 3.81 3.36
C GLU A 39 4.43 3.65 3.59
N THR A 40 3.95 2.42 3.76
CA THR A 40 2.54 2.15 4.07
C THR A 40 2.12 2.74 5.43
N VAL A 41 2.98 2.65 6.45
CA VAL A 41 2.72 3.25 7.77
C VAL A 41 2.70 4.78 7.70
N ASN A 42 3.64 5.38 6.96
CA ASN A 42 3.68 6.82 6.75
C ASN A 42 2.45 7.30 5.96
N ASP A 43 2.05 6.56 4.94
CA ASP A 43 0.83 6.88 4.18
C ASP A 43 -0.43 6.70 5.04
N LEU A 44 -0.46 5.76 5.99
CA LEU A 44 -1.56 5.65 6.97
C LEU A 44 -1.72 6.92 7.82
N GLU A 45 -0.62 7.53 8.25
CA GLU A 45 -0.66 8.80 8.99
C GLU A 45 -1.23 9.92 8.13
N LYS A 46 -0.79 10.03 6.87
CA LYS A 46 -1.35 11.00 5.91
C LYS A 46 -2.84 10.75 5.65
N HIS A 47 -3.27 9.50 5.58
CA HIS A 47 -4.68 9.14 5.41
C HIS A 47 -5.54 9.54 6.61
N LEU A 48 -5.02 9.41 7.83
CA LEU A 48 -5.71 9.90 9.04
C LEU A 48 -5.88 11.43 9.00
N TRP A 49 -4.84 12.14 8.57
CA TRP A 49 -4.92 13.59 8.33
C TRP A 49 -5.95 13.96 7.27
N LEU A 50 -5.98 13.24 6.14
CA LEU A 50 -6.96 13.44 5.06
C LEU A 50 -8.39 13.14 5.51
N ALA A 51 -8.61 12.06 6.26
CA ALA A 51 -9.91 11.73 6.82
C ALA A 51 -10.40 12.80 7.80
N ASN A 52 -9.52 13.28 8.68
CA ASN A 52 -9.83 14.39 9.60
C ASN A 52 -10.14 15.69 8.84
N GLY A 53 -9.35 16.01 7.81
CA GLY A 53 -9.58 17.19 6.95
C GLY A 53 -10.91 17.11 6.20
N ALA A 54 -11.28 15.94 5.67
CA ALA A 54 -12.57 15.72 5.05
C ALA A 54 -13.73 15.83 6.06
N ALA A 55 -13.60 15.24 7.25
CA ALA A 55 -14.60 15.35 8.30
C ALA A 55 -14.83 16.82 8.71
N ALA A 56 -13.74 17.60 8.85
CA ALA A 56 -13.83 19.04 9.11
C ALA A 56 -14.50 19.80 7.96
N THR A 57 -14.14 19.50 6.70
CA THR A 57 -14.72 20.15 5.51
C THR A 57 -16.21 19.88 5.38
N VAL A 58 -16.64 18.63 5.58
CA VAL A 58 -18.05 18.25 5.61
C VAL A 58 -18.77 18.97 6.75
N SER A 59 -18.21 18.95 7.96
CA SER A 59 -18.82 19.60 9.13
C SER A 59 -19.02 21.10 8.92
N ILE A 60 -18.02 21.81 8.40
CA ILE A 60 -18.11 23.25 8.09
C ILE A 60 -19.17 23.50 7.02
N GLY A 61 -19.20 22.70 5.94
CA GLY A 61 -20.17 22.84 4.86
C GLY A 61 -21.62 22.66 5.34
N TYR A 62 -21.87 21.65 6.20
CA TYR A 62 -23.18 21.41 6.79
C TYR A 62 -23.59 22.51 7.79
N ILE A 63 -22.68 23.02 8.62
CA ILE A 63 -22.96 24.11 9.57
C ILE A 63 -23.34 25.41 8.83
N GLN A 64 -22.76 25.65 7.66
CA GLN A 64 -23.08 26.84 6.85
C GLN A 64 -24.45 26.76 6.14
N ALA A 65 -24.99 25.56 5.91
CA ALA A 65 -26.29 25.38 5.28
C ALA A 65 -27.43 25.63 6.29
N LYS A 66 -27.85 26.90 6.43
CA LYS A 66 -28.78 27.36 7.47
C LYS A 66 -30.21 26.79 7.42
N THR A 67 -30.64 26.17 6.31
CA THR A 67 -32.04 25.73 6.11
C THR A 67 -32.16 24.41 5.36
N MET A 68 -31.40 24.21 4.28
CA MET A 68 -31.43 22.96 3.50
C MET A 68 -30.06 22.73 2.86
N VAL A 69 -29.51 21.54 3.06
CA VAL A 69 -28.19 21.15 2.53
C VAL A 69 -28.33 20.89 1.03
N PRO A 70 -27.62 21.63 0.16
CA PRO A 70 -27.67 21.43 -1.29
C PRO A 70 -27.21 20.02 -1.67
N VAL A 71 -27.82 19.46 -2.73
CA VAL A 71 -27.48 18.12 -3.26
C VAL A 71 -25.98 17.99 -3.55
N TRP A 72 -25.32 19.07 -3.96
CA TRP A 72 -23.88 19.11 -4.19
C TRP A 72 -23.03 18.85 -2.93
N GLN A 73 -23.45 19.33 -1.76
CA GLN A 73 -22.76 19.04 -0.49
C GLN A 73 -22.94 17.57 -0.08
N TYR A 74 -24.11 16.97 -0.36
CA TYR A 74 -24.32 15.53 -0.15
C TYR A 74 -23.41 14.70 -1.06
N LEU A 75 -23.33 15.03 -2.35
CA LEU A 75 -22.43 14.36 -3.29
C LEU A 75 -20.96 14.54 -2.89
N GLY A 76 -20.58 15.72 -2.41
CA GLY A 76 -19.25 15.99 -1.87
C GLY A 76 -18.91 15.12 -0.65
N ALA A 77 -19.85 15.01 0.30
CA ALA A 77 -19.70 14.13 1.46
C ALA A 77 -19.55 12.65 1.07
N TRP A 78 -20.35 12.17 0.11
CA TRP A 78 -20.22 10.80 -0.39
C TRP A 78 -18.90 10.56 -1.12
N ALA A 79 -18.37 11.55 -1.84
CA ALA A 79 -17.04 11.46 -2.44
C ALA A 79 -15.94 11.34 -1.37
N PHE A 80 -16.04 12.09 -0.27
CA PHE A 80 -15.14 11.93 0.87
C PHE A 80 -15.24 10.53 1.52
N VAL A 81 -16.46 10.02 1.72
CA VAL A 81 -16.68 8.65 2.24
C VAL A 81 -16.06 7.60 1.32
N ALA A 82 -16.24 7.72 0.00
CA ALA A 82 -15.64 6.83 -0.97
C ALA A 82 -14.09 6.90 -0.93
N GLY A 83 -13.53 8.11 -0.80
CA GLY A 83 -12.09 8.30 -0.60
C GLY A 83 -11.58 7.59 0.66
N ILE A 84 -12.26 7.74 1.79
CA ILE A 84 -11.89 7.06 3.06
C ILE A 84 -11.98 5.52 2.91
N LEU A 85 -13.02 5.01 2.24
CA LEU A 85 -13.15 3.57 1.98
C LEU A 85 -12.01 3.03 1.12
N LEU A 86 -11.61 3.75 0.07
CA LEU A 86 -10.46 3.37 -0.76
C LEU A 86 -9.16 3.31 0.07
N LEU A 87 -8.95 4.28 0.97
CA LEU A 87 -7.80 4.29 1.88
C LEU A 87 -7.83 3.11 2.87
N LEU A 88 -9.00 2.74 3.40
CA LEU A 88 -9.15 1.57 4.26
C LEU A 88 -8.84 0.27 3.51
N VAL A 89 -9.39 0.10 2.31
CA VAL A 89 -9.10 -1.07 1.45
C VAL A 89 -7.59 -1.16 1.18
N MET A 90 -6.95 -0.04 0.86
CA MET A 90 -5.51 0.01 0.63
C MET A 90 -4.70 -0.42 1.85
N LYS A 91 -5.09 0.03 3.06
CA LYS A 91 -4.46 -0.39 4.33
C LYS A 91 -4.57 -1.90 4.55
N PHE A 92 -5.76 -2.47 4.38
CA PHE A 92 -5.98 -3.90 4.58
C PHE A 92 -5.18 -4.73 3.58
N VAL A 93 -5.26 -4.38 2.30
CA VAL A 93 -4.52 -5.07 1.23
C VAL A 93 -3.01 -4.99 1.47
N SER A 94 -2.48 -3.82 1.85
CA SER A 94 -1.04 -3.70 2.11
C SER A 94 -0.61 -4.54 3.32
N SER A 95 -1.33 -4.50 4.44
CA SER A 95 -0.96 -5.25 5.65
C SER A 95 -1.01 -6.78 5.46
N LEU A 96 -2.04 -7.28 4.77
CA LEU A 96 -2.18 -8.71 4.49
C LEU A 96 -1.04 -9.21 3.60
N ASN A 97 -0.61 -8.39 2.65
CA ASN A 97 0.45 -8.75 1.73
C ASN A 97 1.84 -8.67 2.37
N SER A 98 2.13 -7.61 3.14
CA SER A 98 3.38 -7.50 3.92
C SER A 98 3.54 -8.73 4.82
N SER A 99 2.48 -9.07 5.57
CA SER A 99 2.49 -10.23 6.46
C SER A 99 2.72 -11.54 5.69
N ARG A 100 1.96 -11.79 4.62
CA ARG A 100 2.08 -13.01 3.82
C ARG A 100 3.47 -13.17 3.20
N ASP A 101 4.00 -12.12 2.59
CA ASP A 101 5.27 -12.19 1.87
C ASP A 101 6.45 -12.36 2.86
N ARG A 102 6.36 -11.74 4.05
CA ARG A 102 7.28 -11.99 5.18
C ARG A 102 7.31 -13.45 5.59
N TYR A 103 6.15 -14.08 5.79
CA TYR A 103 6.07 -15.50 6.16
C TYR A 103 6.62 -16.42 5.06
N ARG A 104 6.28 -16.15 3.79
CA ARG A 104 6.79 -16.95 2.65
C ARG A 104 8.30 -16.84 2.51
N PHE A 105 8.86 -15.66 2.75
CA PHE A 105 10.31 -15.47 2.71
C PHE A 105 11.01 -16.17 3.87
N GLN A 106 10.45 -16.10 5.09
CA GLN A 106 10.98 -16.81 6.26
C GLN A 106 10.94 -18.34 6.08
N ASP A 107 9.84 -18.88 5.56
CA ASP A 107 9.71 -20.31 5.23
C ASP A 107 10.72 -20.73 4.15
N ALA A 108 10.78 -19.99 3.04
CA ALA A 108 11.72 -20.25 1.96
C ALA A 108 13.18 -20.21 2.44
N LYS A 109 13.53 -19.23 3.28
CA LYS A 109 14.86 -19.12 3.88
C LYS A 109 15.16 -20.29 4.80
N SER A 110 14.24 -20.66 5.69
CA SER A 110 14.41 -21.81 6.59
C SER A 110 14.67 -23.10 5.84
N ARG A 111 13.90 -23.37 4.77
CA ARG A 111 14.02 -24.58 3.95
C ARG A 111 15.30 -24.59 3.11
N PHE A 112 15.71 -23.42 2.60
CA PHE A 112 17.00 -23.28 1.90
C PHE A 112 18.17 -23.48 2.87
N ASP A 113 18.08 -22.91 4.07
CA ASP A 113 19.10 -23.03 5.11
C ASP A 113 19.24 -24.47 5.63
N ALA A 114 18.17 -25.26 5.61
CA ALA A 114 18.14 -26.69 5.93
C ALA A 114 18.59 -27.61 4.77
N ASP A 115 19.01 -27.06 3.64
CA ASP A 115 19.44 -27.80 2.44
C ASP A 115 18.34 -28.68 1.79
N GLU A 116 17.08 -28.41 2.12
CA GLU A 116 15.91 -29.13 1.61
C GLU A 116 15.54 -28.70 0.18
N VAL A 117 15.68 -27.40 -0.11
CA VAL A 117 15.31 -26.78 -1.39
C VAL A 117 16.47 -26.03 -2.00
N THR A 118 16.39 -25.79 -3.32
CA THR A 118 17.34 -24.92 -4.02
C THR A 118 16.96 -23.45 -3.86
N ASP A 119 17.91 -22.56 -4.11
CA ASP A 119 17.71 -21.10 -4.16
C ASP A 119 16.57 -20.66 -5.11
N HIS A 120 16.17 -21.50 -6.06
CA HIS A 120 15.04 -21.24 -6.94
C HIS A 120 13.70 -21.03 -6.20
N VAL A 121 13.58 -21.50 -4.95
CA VAL A 121 12.41 -21.22 -4.08
C VAL A 121 12.13 -19.71 -3.95
N PHE A 122 13.17 -18.87 -3.95
CA PHE A 122 13.04 -17.42 -3.82
C PHE A 122 12.43 -16.76 -5.05
N HIS A 123 12.48 -17.40 -6.23
CA HIS A 123 11.81 -16.87 -7.45
C HIS A 123 10.29 -16.80 -7.29
N THR A 124 9.71 -17.75 -6.54
CA THR A 124 8.25 -17.79 -6.29
C THR A 124 7.79 -16.74 -5.28
N VAL A 125 8.71 -16.25 -4.44
CA VAL A 125 8.46 -15.15 -3.51
C VAL A 125 8.58 -13.80 -4.22
N TYR A 126 9.44 -13.70 -5.23
CA TYR A 126 9.87 -12.44 -5.85
C TYR A 126 8.89 -11.81 -6.87
N ASP A 127 8.32 -12.59 -7.81
CA ASP A 127 8.23 -12.03 -9.19
C ASP A 127 6.86 -11.57 -9.73
N ARG A 128 5.71 -11.95 -9.15
CA ARG A 128 4.39 -11.53 -9.70
C ARG A 128 3.55 -10.70 -8.77
N THR A 129 3.51 -11.07 -7.51
CA THR A 129 2.51 -10.52 -6.60
C THR A 129 2.85 -9.08 -6.22
N PHE A 130 4.12 -8.80 -5.93
CA PHE A 130 4.60 -7.48 -5.54
C PHE A 130 4.36 -6.39 -6.61
N ARG A 131 4.56 -6.72 -7.88
CA ARG A 131 4.38 -5.76 -8.99
C ARG A 131 2.91 -5.42 -9.21
N VAL A 132 2.03 -6.43 -9.16
CA VAL A 132 0.58 -6.25 -9.28
C VAL A 132 0.07 -5.45 -8.09
N LEU A 133 0.47 -5.81 -6.88
CA LEU A 133 0.14 -5.08 -5.65
C LEU A 133 0.57 -3.62 -5.68
N LYS A 134 1.81 -3.34 -6.11
CA LYS A 134 2.30 -1.96 -6.25
C LYS A 134 1.45 -1.18 -7.25
N GLY A 135 1.01 -1.83 -8.34
CA GLY A 135 0.06 -1.24 -9.28
C GLY A 135 -1.29 -0.96 -8.64
N SER A 136 -1.88 -1.93 -7.95
CA SER A 136 -3.15 -1.78 -7.23
C SER A 136 -3.09 -0.69 -6.17
N TYR A 137 -1.98 -0.62 -5.44
CA TYR A 137 -1.68 0.39 -4.43
C TYR A 137 -1.72 1.80 -5.04
N LEU A 138 -0.96 2.02 -6.11
CA LEU A 138 -0.94 3.30 -6.80
C LEU A 138 -2.35 3.67 -7.28
N VAL A 139 -3.06 2.75 -7.93
CA VAL A 139 -4.43 3.02 -8.41
C VAL A 139 -5.38 3.41 -7.27
N LEU A 140 -5.33 2.71 -6.13
CA LEU A 140 -6.14 3.04 -4.95
C LEU A 140 -5.76 4.40 -4.35
N GLN A 141 -4.47 4.70 -4.28
CA GLN A 141 -3.95 5.98 -3.77
C GLN A 141 -4.39 7.16 -4.65
N TRP A 142 -4.22 7.05 -5.98
CA TRP A 142 -4.69 8.04 -6.93
C TRP A 142 -6.22 8.19 -6.89
N GLY A 143 -6.95 7.06 -6.82
CA GLY A 143 -8.40 7.05 -6.72
C GLY A 143 -8.91 7.76 -5.46
N ALA A 144 -8.28 7.51 -4.31
CA ALA A 144 -8.60 8.22 -3.07
C ALA A 144 -8.34 9.72 -3.22
N GLY A 145 -7.16 10.12 -3.71
CA GLY A 145 -6.81 11.53 -3.92
C GLY A 145 -7.81 12.27 -4.82
N LEU A 146 -8.21 11.65 -5.94
CA LEU A 146 -9.23 12.20 -6.83
C LEU A 146 -10.60 12.34 -6.15
N ALA A 147 -10.99 11.37 -5.31
CA ALA A 147 -12.24 11.42 -4.56
C ALA A 147 -12.25 12.59 -3.54
N PHE A 148 -11.13 12.84 -2.83
CA PHE A 148 -11.01 13.99 -1.93
C PHE A 148 -11.07 15.33 -2.69
N ILE A 149 -10.39 15.44 -3.83
CA ILE A 149 -10.43 16.67 -4.66
C ILE A 149 -11.85 16.92 -5.17
N ALA A 150 -12.50 15.90 -5.73
CA ALA A 150 -13.88 16.01 -6.19
C ALA A 150 -14.84 16.37 -5.04
N GLY A 151 -14.67 15.74 -3.87
CA GLY A 151 -15.44 16.03 -2.67
C GLY A 151 -15.33 17.49 -2.23
N ALA A 152 -14.11 18.04 -2.23
CA ALA A 152 -13.87 19.44 -1.91
C ALA A 152 -14.53 20.40 -2.91
N ILE A 153 -14.37 20.15 -4.22
CA ILE A 153 -14.98 20.98 -5.28
C ILE A 153 -16.51 20.98 -5.16
N LEU A 154 -17.12 19.80 -5.01
CA LEU A 154 -18.58 19.67 -4.89
C LEU A 154 -19.12 20.35 -3.63
N THR A 155 -18.39 20.25 -2.51
CA THR A 155 -18.75 20.92 -1.26
C THR A 155 -18.68 22.44 -1.42
N LEU A 156 -17.64 22.97 -2.07
CA LEU A 156 -17.49 24.41 -2.34
C LEU A 156 -18.58 24.95 -3.28
N ILE A 157 -18.91 24.22 -4.35
CA ILE A 157 -20.05 24.56 -5.24
C ILE A 157 -21.33 24.61 -4.42
N GLY A 158 -21.55 23.61 -3.57
CA GLY A 158 -22.71 23.56 -2.69
C GLY A 158 -22.81 24.76 -1.75
N VAL A 159 -21.70 25.15 -1.10
CA VAL A 159 -21.67 26.38 -0.29
C VAL A 159 -21.98 27.61 -1.13
N GLY A 160 -21.36 27.76 -2.31
CA GLY A 160 -21.59 28.89 -3.20
C GLY A 160 -23.01 29.01 -3.74
N CYS A 161 -23.76 27.90 -3.85
CA CYS A 161 -25.17 27.89 -4.21
C CYS A 161 -26.13 28.10 -3.02
N ALA A 162 -25.64 27.98 -1.78
CA ALA A 162 -26.44 28.14 -0.56
C ALA A 162 -26.40 29.56 0.03
N VAL A 163 -25.44 30.38 -0.41
CA VAL A 163 -25.35 31.83 -0.16
C VAL A 163 -26.29 32.57 -1.10
#